data_AF-A0A7U6KMC8-F1
#
_entry.id   AF-A0A7U6KMC8-F1
#
_cell.length_a   1.000
_cell.length_b   1.000
_cell.length_c   1.000
_cell.angle_alpha   90.00
_cell.angle_beta   90.00
_cell.angle_gamma   90.00
#
_symmetry.space_group_name_H-M   'P 1'
#
loop_
_entity.id
_entity.type
_entity.pdbx_description
1 polymer ?
#
loop_
_entity_poly.entity_id
_entity_poly.type
_entity_poly.pdbx_seq_one_letter_code
_entity_poly.pdbx_strand_id
1 'polypeptide(L)'
;MVDGSLRLTKTRIEQALNDGVAMVNVGHDSKPEIVRLISTYRTNPVTGQADDLLLDINGALVLRYVRRDLRAAVAANPRRKNTDASRRDLRSLFLDRCLKMDDAEILEHVAATKNELTVMQSTTDKTAVDARIPSHWVRGMHVINTTLDVY
;
A
#
# COMPACT_ATOMS: atom_id res chain seq x y z
N MET A 1 22.37 -18.01 -25.51
CA MET A 1 23.07 -17.43 -24.35
C MET A 1 23.03 -15.93 -24.49
N VAL A 2 22.70 -15.20 -23.43
CA VAL A 2 22.81 -13.73 -23.42
C VAL A 2 24.30 -13.38 -23.32
N ASP A 3 24.78 -12.51 -24.20
CA ASP A 3 26.15 -11.99 -24.14
C ASP A 3 26.39 -11.29 -22.79
N GLY A 4 27.51 -11.63 -22.12
CA GLY A 4 27.89 -11.06 -20.83
C GLY A 4 28.07 -9.53 -20.87
N SER A 5 28.32 -8.97 -22.06
CA SER A 5 28.42 -7.52 -22.29
C SER A 5 27.11 -6.76 -22.02
N LEU A 6 25.96 -7.45 -22.07
CA LEU A 6 24.63 -6.88 -21.84
C LEU A 6 24.19 -6.93 -20.37
N ARG A 7 24.99 -7.55 -19.48
CA ARG A 7 24.66 -7.62 -18.05
C ARG A 7 24.99 -6.31 -17.35
N LEU A 8 24.01 -5.78 -16.63
CA LEU A 8 24.21 -4.60 -15.81
C LEU A 8 25.06 -4.94 -14.59
N THR A 9 25.98 -4.03 -14.22
CA THR A 9 26.72 -4.13 -12.96
C THR A 9 25.79 -3.82 -11.79
N LYS A 10 26.07 -4.39 -10.61
CA LYS A 10 25.29 -4.12 -9.38
C LYS A 10 25.20 -2.63 -9.08
N THR A 11 26.31 -1.90 -9.21
CA THR A 11 26.36 -0.44 -9.02
C THR A 11 25.38 0.31 -9.93
N ARG A 12 25.28 -0.09 -11.21
CA ARG A 12 24.33 0.54 -12.15
C ARG A 12 22.88 0.23 -11.80
N ILE A 13 22.62 -1.00 -11.35
CA ILE A 13 21.29 -1.40 -10.90
C ILE A 13 20.89 -0.58 -9.66
N GLU A 14 21.78 -0.45 -8.68
CA GLU A 14 21.54 0.33 -7.46
C GLU A 14 21.31 1.82 -7.76
N GLN A 15 22.10 2.41 -8.66
CA GLN A 15 21.89 3.79 -9.13
C GLN A 15 20.51 3.96 -9.76
N ALA A 16 20.12 3.07 -10.69
CA ALA A 16 18.83 3.12 -11.34
C ALA A 16 17.66 2.96 -10.34
N LEU A 17 17.78 2.04 -9.38
CA LEU A 17 16.78 1.85 -8.33
C LEU A 17 16.65 3.09 -7.43
N ASN A 18 17.76 3.72 -7.06
CA ASN A 18 17.75 4.98 -6.31
C ASN A 18 17.11 6.12 -7.12
N ASP A 19 17.18 6.03 -8.45
CA ASP A 19 16.53 6.95 -9.39
C ASP A 19 15.05 6.65 -9.69
N GLY A 20 14.46 5.65 -9.03
CA GLY A 20 13.06 5.29 -9.21
C GLY A 20 12.80 4.52 -10.51
N VAL A 21 13.84 3.90 -11.07
CA VAL A 21 13.74 3.09 -12.29
C VAL A 21 13.73 1.60 -11.91
N ALA A 22 12.63 0.92 -12.19
CA ALA A 22 12.53 -0.52 -12.03
C ALA A 22 13.41 -1.24 -13.07
N MET A 23 14.24 -2.16 -12.60
CA MET A 23 15.23 -2.85 -13.44
C MET A 23 14.91 -4.32 -13.64
N VAL A 24 15.19 -4.81 -14.84
CA VAL A 24 15.18 -6.24 -15.20
C VAL A 24 16.63 -6.67 -15.40
N ASN A 25 17.01 -7.79 -14.79
CA ASN A 25 18.33 -8.39 -14.95
C ASN A 25 18.21 -9.83 -15.46
N VAL A 26 19.33 -10.42 -15.88
CA VAL A 26 19.40 -11.83 -16.26
C VAL A 26 19.68 -12.66 -15.01
N GLY A 27 18.72 -13.53 -14.67
CA GLY A 27 18.79 -14.47 -13.57
C GLY A 27 19.86 -15.55 -13.75
N HIS A 28 20.04 -16.38 -12.72
CA HIS A 28 21.02 -17.46 -12.75
C HIS A 28 20.70 -18.50 -13.84
N ASP A 29 19.42 -18.70 -14.13
CA ASP A 29 18.92 -19.60 -15.17
C ASP A 29 18.93 -18.98 -16.59
N SER A 30 19.57 -17.81 -16.75
CA SER A 30 19.61 -17.02 -17.98
C SER A 30 18.26 -16.48 -18.46
N LYS A 31 17.24 -16.42 -17.60
CA LYS A 31 15.95 -15.76 -17.91
C LYS A 31 15.90 -14.34 -17.36
N PRO A 32 15.07 -13.45 -17.95
CA PRO A 32 14.85 -12.13 -17.39
C PRO A 32 14.08 -12.21 -16.06
N GLU A 33 14.61 -11.53 -15.05
CA GLU A 33 14.05 -11.43 -13.70
C GLU A 33 13.92 -9.95 -13.31
N ILE A 34 12.79 -9.58 -12.70
CA ILE A 34 12.60 -8.24 -12.14
C ILE A 34 13.42 -8.15 -10.86
N VAL A 35 14.37 -7.20 -10.82
CA VAL A 35 15.20 -6.99 -9.63
C VAL A 35 14.34 -6.44 -8.49
N ARG A 36 13.59 -5.38 -8.77
CA ARG A 36 12.61 -4.79 -7.85
C ARG A 36 11.60 -3.98 -8.64
N LEU A 37 10.33 -4.12 -8.28
CA LEU A 37 9.25 -3.33 -8.86
C LEU A 37 9.03 -2.08 -7.99
N ILE A 38 9.57 -0.95 -8.45
CA ILE A 38 9.45 0.35 -7.78
C ILE A 38 8.75 1.36 -8.69
N SER A 39 8.19 2.40 -8.08
CA SER A 39 7.63 3.54 -8.80
C SER A 39 8.66 4.67 -8.96
N THR A 40 8.29 5.68 -9.75
CA THR A 40 9.06 6.93 -9.87
C THR A 40 8.77 7.93 -8.74
N TYR A 41 7.95 7.56 -7.74
CA TYR A 41 7.63 8.39 -6.59
C TYR A 41 8.83 8.48 -5.65
N ARG A 42 9.45 9.65 -5.58
CA ARG A 42 10.56 9.95 -4.65
C ARG A 42 10.34 11.17 -3.76
N THR A 43 9.43 12.05 -4.18
CA THR A 43 9.14 13.29 -3.49
C THR A 43 7.65 13.42 -3.29
N ASN A 44 7.29 13.93 -2.11
CA ASN A 44 5.91 14.24 -1.83
C ASN A 44 5.48 15.44 -2.71
N PRO A 45 4.42 15.32 -3.52
CA PRO A 45 4.02 16.36 -4.46
C PRO A 45 3.49 17.62 -3.77
N VAL A 46 3.10 17.54 -2.49
CA VAL A 46 2.57 18.66 -1.72
C VAL A 46 3.69 19.41 -0.99
N THR A 47 4.61 18.69 -0.35
CA THR A 47 5.67 19.30 0.47
C THR A 47 7.01 19.46 -0.26
N GLY A 48 7.24 18.73 -1.35
CA GLY A 48 8.51 18.69 -2.06
C GLY A 48 9.62 17.92 -1.33
N GLN A 49 9.34 17.34 -0.16
CA GLN A 49 10.32 16.59 0.63
C GLN A 49 10.49 15.16 0.11
N ALA A 50 11.65 14.55 0.41
CA ALA A 50 11.89 13.14 0.11
C ALA A 50 10.87 12.26 0.86
N ASP A 51 10.25 11.33 0.14
CA ASP A 51 9.19 10.46 0.65
C ASP A 51 9.28 9.09 -0.04
N ASP A 52 9.39 8.04 0.77
CA ASP A 52 9.56 6.65 0.31
C ASP A 52 8.24 5.86 0.28
N LEU A 53 7.13 6.45 0.74
CA LEU A 53 5.92 5.71 1.08
C LEU A 53 5.33 4.92 -0.09
N LEU A 54 5.42 5.47 -1.31
CA LEU A 54 4.93 4.86 -2.55
C LEU A 54 6.05 4.44 -3.50
N LEU A 55 7.30 4.41 -3.03
CA LEU A 55 8.43 3.95 -3.84
C LEU A 55 8.26 2.46 -4.17
N ASP A 56 7.85 1.65 -3.19
CA ASP A 56 7.47 0.27 -3.44
C ASP A 56 6.08 0.21 -4.08
N ILE A 57 5.99 -0.49 -5.21
CA ILE A 57 4.73 -0.61 -5.95
C ILE A 57 3.64 -1.30 -5.13
N ASN A 58 4.03 -2.21 -4.22
CA ASN A 58 3.06 -2.94 -3.41
C ASN A 58 2.31 -2.00 -2.49
N GLY A 59 2.95 -0.96 -1.95
CA GLY A 59 2.26 0.07 -1.16
C GLY A 59 1.14 0.75 -1.97
N ALA A 60 1.43 1.15 -3.21
CA ALA A 60 0.42 1.75 -4.08
C ALA A 60 -0.70 0.76 -4.46
N LEU A 61 -0.37 -0.51 -4.72
CA LEU A 61 -1.34 -1.56 -5.07
C LEU A 61 -2.24 -1.92 -3.89
N VAL A 62 -1.70 -2.02 -2.68
CA VAL A 62 -2.46 -2.27 -1.45
C VAL A 62 -3.43 -1.13 -1.19
N LEU A 63 -2.98 0.13 -1.20
CA LEU A 63 -3.88 1.28 -0.98
C LEU A 63 -5.01 1.33 -2.02
N ARG A 64 -4.69 1.01 -3.28
CA ARG A 64 -5.69 0.87 -4.34
C ARG A 64 -6.66 -0.29 -4.08
N TYR A 65 -6.15 -1.42 -3.60
CA TYR A 65 -6.94 -2.59 -3.25
C TYR A 65 -7.92 -2.27 -2.11
N VAL A 66 -7.46 -1.68 -1.01
CA VAL A 66 -8.30 -1.29 0.13
C VAL A 66 -9.42 -0.37 -0.33
N ARG A 67 -9.10 0.68 -1.09
CA ARG A 67 -10.12 1.58 -1.66
C ARG A 67 -11.13 0.84 -2.54
N ARG A 68 -10.67 -0.06 -3.41
CA ARG A 68 -11.53 -0.84 -4.31
C ARG A 68 -12.47 -1.75 -3.52
N ASP A 69 -11.93 -2.44 -2.53
CA ASP A 69 -12.64 -3.41 -1.70
C ASP A 69 -13.76 -2.75 -0.88
N LEU A 70 -13.43 -1.66 -0.19
CA LEU A 70 -14.40 -0.91 0.60
C LEU A 70 -15.53 -0.36 -0.29
N ARG A 71 -15.20 0.17 -1.48
CA ARG A 71 -16.21 0.62 -2.45
C ARG A 71 -17.12 -0.51 -2.91
N ALA A 72 -16.57 -1.71 -3.17
CA ALA A 72 -17.35 -2.88 -3.52
C ALA A 72 -18.30 -3.29 -2.38
N ALA A 73 -17.83 -3.24 -1.13
CA ALA A 73 -18.66 -3.54 0.04
C ALA A 73 -19.84 -2.55 0.22
N VAL A 74 -19.62 -1.26 -0.07
CA VAL A 74 -20.72 -0.27 -0.09
C VAL A 74 -21.68 -0.55 -1.24
N ALA A 75 -21.16 -0.81 -2.45
CA ALA A 75 -21.97 -1.05 -3.64
C ALA A 75 -22.87 -2.29 -3.50
N ALA A 76 -22.43 -3.31 -2.74
CA ALA A 76 -23.25 -4.48 -2.40
C ALA A 76 -24.46 -4.14 -1.50
N ASN A 77 -24.42 -3.00 -0.79
CA ASN A 77 -25.47 -2.53 0.11
C ASN A 77 -25.87 -1.07 -0.21
N PRO A 78 -26.43 -0.80 -1.41
CA PRO A 78 -26.47 0.55 -1.98
C PRO A 78 -27.54 1.46 -1.38
N ARG A 79 -28.64 0.90 -0.84
CA ARG A 79 -29.74 1.70 -0.29
C ARG A 79 -29.50 1.99 1.19
N ARG A 80 -29.08 3.22 1.51
CA ARG A 80 -28.95 3.71 2.89
C ARG A 80 -29.45 5.15 2.99
N LYS A 81 -30.24 5.46 4.00
CA LYS A 81 -30.55 6.86 4.36
C LYS A 81 -29.34 7.45 5.06
N ASN A 82 -29.00 8.73 4.82
CA ASN A 82 -27.87 9.38 5.47
C ASN A 82 -28.19 9.81 6.92
N THR A 83 -28.39 8.83 7.81
CA THR A 83 -28.66 9.03 9.24
C THR A 83 -27.43 8.67 10.08
N ASP A 84 -27.37 9.11 11.34
CA ASP A 84 -26.30 8.74 12.26
C ASP A 84 -26.15 7.22 12.42
N ALA A 85 -27.28 6.50 12.51
CA ALA A 85 -27.29 5.04 12.59
C ALA A 85 -26.65 4.42 11.35
N SER A 86 -27.10 4.81 10.15
CA SER A 86 -26.53 4.29 8.89
C SER A 86 -25.04 4.56 8.74
N ARG A 87 -24.56 5.72 9.23
CA ARG A 87 -23.14 6.08 9.22
C ARG A 87 -22.32 5.22 10.19
N ARG A 88 -22.85 4.94 11.39
CA ARG A 88 -22.23 3.98 12.34
C ARG A 88 -22.18 2.57 11.77
N ASP A 89 -23.23 2.14 11.07
CA ASP A 89 -23.26 0.83 10.41
C ASP A 89 -22.24 0.76 9.28
N LEU A 90 -22.12 1.83 8.48
CA LEU A 90 -21.11 1.92 7.42
C LEU A 90 -19.68 1.94 7.98
N ARG A 91 -19.46 2.65 9.08
CA ARG A 91 -18.18 2.61 9.83
C ARG A 91 -17.85 1.20 10.28
N SER A 92 -18.83 0.48 10.82
CA SER A 92 -18.66 -0.90 11.29
C SER A 92 -18.34 -1.85 10.13
N LEU A 93 -19.01 -1.69 8.98
CA LEU A 93 -18.70 -2.42 7.76
C LEU A 93 -17.25 -2.18 7.29
N PHE A 94 -16.78 -0.93 7.27
CA PHE A 94 -15.41 -0.62 6.89
C PHE A 94 -14.39 -1.20 7.85
N LEU A 95 -14.64 -1.09 9.16
CA LEU A 95 -13.76 -1.64 10.17
C LEU A 95 -13.66 -3.17 10.07
N ASP A 96 -14.78 -3.88 9.89
CA ASP A 96 -14.79 -5.33 9.69
C ASP A 96 -13.95 -5.77 8.48
N ARG A 97 -14.06 -5.04 7.35
CA ARG A 97 -13.22 -5.31 6.17
C ARG A 97 -11.74 -5.03 6.43
N CYS A 98 -11.42 -3.93 7.10
CA CYS A 98 -10.04 -3.58 7.41
C CYS A 98 -9.41 -4.59 8.38
N LEU A 99 -10.16 -5.09 9.38
CA LEU A 99 -9.67 -6.13 10.30
C LEU A 99 -9.37 -7.45 9.56
N LYS A 100 -10.20 -7.85 8.60
CA LYS A 100 -9.90 -9.01 7.74
C LYS A 100 -8.66 -8.81 6.87
N MET A 101 -8.34 -7.56 6.51
CA MET A 101 -7.10 -7.23 5.78
C MET A 101 -5.89 -7.20 6.72
N ASP A 102 -6.08 -6.87 8.00
CA ASP A 102 -5.07 -6.98 9.07
C ASP A 102 -4.68 -8.45 9.25
N ASP A 103 -5.68 -9.33 9.44
CA ASP A 103 -5.48 -10.79 9.58
C ASP A 103 -4.82 -11.43 8.34
N ALA A 104 -4.98 -10.82 7.16
CA ALA A 104 -4.41 -11.29 5.90
C ALA A 104 -3.05 -10.65 5.57
N GLU A 105 -2.45 -9.90 6.49
CA GLU A 105 -1.17 -9.20 6.31
C GLU A 105 -1.16 -8.20 5.12
N ILE A 106 -2.33 -7.64 4.80
CA ILE A 106 -2.47 -6.56 3.80
C ILE A 106 -2.35 -5.21 4.49
N LEU A 107 -3.03 -5.05 5.62
CA LEU A 107 -2.92 -3.89 6.51
C LEU A 107 -2.26 -4.31 7.82
N GLU A 108 -1.82 -3.33 8.61
CA GLU A 108 -1.33 -3.53 9.97
C GLU A 108 -1.93 -2.49 10.93
N HIS A 109 -1.89 -2.78 12.23
CA HIS A 109 -2.30 -1.85 13.30
C HIS A 109 -3.75 -1.35 13.19
N VAL A 110 -4.65 -2.08 12.52
CA VAL A 110 -6.03 -1.63 12.31
C VAL A 110 -6.77 -1.54 13.64
N ALA A 111 -6.58 -2.51 14.53
CA ALA A 111 -7.19 -2.51 15.85
C ALA A 111 -6.73 -1.31 16.73
N ALA A 112 -5.46 -0.92 16.61
CA ALA A 112 -4.88 0.19 17.35
C ALA A 112 -5.36 1.56 16.83
N THR A 113 -5.54 1.68 15.52
CA THR A 113 -5.91 2.93 14.84
C THR A 113 -7.41 3.06 14.54
N LYS A 114 -8.24 2.10 14.98
CA LYS A 114 -9.69 2.05 14.72
C LYS A 114 -10.45 3.34 15.07
N ASN A 115 -9.98 4.09 16.05
CA ASN A 115 -10.61 5.34 16.49
C ASN A 115 -10.43 6.48 15.47
N GLU A 116 -9.43 6.39 14.60
CA GLU A 116 -9.21 7.35 13.50
C GLU A 116 -10.08 7.07 12.28
N LEU A 117 -10.70 5.88 12.20
CA LEU A 117 -11.65 5.56 11.15
C LEU A 117 -12.96 6.29 11.42
N THR A 118 -13.26 7.28 10.58
CA THR A 118 -14.47 8.12 10.71
C THR A 118 -15.33 8.03 9.47
N VAL A 119 -16.64 8.17 9.65
CA VAL A 119 -17.66 8.19 8.60
C VAL A 119 -18.68 9.26 8.99
N MET A 120 -18.56 10.44 8.39
CA MET A 120 -19.31 11.63 8.78
C MET A 120 -20.15 12.14 7.60
N GLN A 121 -21.26 12.83 7.87
CA GLN A 121 -21.97 13.53 6.81
C GLN A 121 -21.04 14.58 6.19
N SER A 122 -21.07 14.69 4.86
CA SER A 122 -20.24 15.69 4.20
C SER A 122 -20.68 17.10 4.57
N THR A 123 -19.69 17.99 4.72
CA THR A 123 -19.94 19.41 5.05
C THR A 123 -20.46 20.20 3.85
N THR A 124 -20.27 19.68 2.63
CA THR A 124 -20.68 20.35 1.38
C THR A 124 -21.93 19.73 0.75
N ASP A 125 -22.20 18.44 0.99
CA ASP A 125 -23.35 17.72 0.44
C ASP A 125 -24.03 16.85 1.49
N LYS A 126 -25.27 17.22 1.85
CA LYS A 126 -26.08 16.48 2.84
C LYS A 126 -26.41 15.05 2.41
N THR A 127 -26.35 14.75 1.12
CA THR A 127 -26.59 13.40 0.58
C THR A 127 -25.33 12.53 0.59
N ALA A 128 -24.15 13.12 0.76
CA ALA A 128 -22.87 12.44 0.77
C ALA A 128 -22.34 12.18 2.20
N VAL A 129 -21.32 11.32 2.25
CA VAL A 129 -20.62 10.91 3.47
C VAL A 129 -19.12 10.94 3.18
N ASP A 130 -18.37 11.59 4.06
CA ASP A 130 -16.91 11.63 4.03
C ASP A 130 -16.36 10.58 4.99
N ALA A 131 -15.50 9.71 4.46
CA ALA A 131 -14.87 8.65 5.23
C ALA A 131 -13.34 8.86 5.31
N ARG A 132 -12.80 8.82 6.51
CA ARG A 132 -11.36 8.75 6.77
C ARG A 132 -11.03 7.31 7.16
N ILE A 133 -10.09 6.69 6.45
CA ILE A 133 -9.70 5.30 6.66
C ILE A 133 -8.17 5.28 6.89
N PRO A 134 -7.70 5.08 8.15
CA PRO A 134 -6.27 4.86 8.39
C PRO A 134 -5.86 3.55 7.71
N SER A 135 -4.80 3.59 6.90
CA SER A 135 -4.36 2.46 6.08
C SER A 135 -2.85 2.31 6.19
N HIS A 136 -2.39 1.64 7.25
CA HIS A 136 -1.00 1.21 7.38
C HIS A 136 -0.86 -0.10 6.62
N TRP A 137 -0.07 -0.11 5.55
CA TRP A 137 0.14 -1.30 4.73
C TRP A 137 1.40 -2.04 5.21
N VAL A 138 1.34 -3.38 5.20
CA VAL A 138 2.48 -4.20 5.63
C VAL A 138 3.63 -4.07 4.65
N ARG A 139 4.76 -3.53 5.10
CA ARG A 139 5.96 -3.38 4.26
C ARG A 139 6.64 -4.74 4.04
N GLY A 140 7.21 -4.93 2.85
CA GLY A 140 8.05 -6.09 2.55
C GLY A 140 9.32 -6.11 3.40
N MET A 141 9.63 -7.26 3.99
CA MET A 141 10.88 -7.47 4.71
C MET A 141 12.03 -7.71 3.72
N HIS A 142 12.94 -6.74 3.59
CA HIS A 142 14.07 -6.80 2.63
C HIS A 142 15.45 -6.85 3.29
N VAL A 143 15.58 -6.40 4.54
CA VAL A 143 16.85 -6.37 5.29
C VAL A 143 16.65 -7.10 6.60
N ILE A 144 17.52 -8.09 6.87
CA ILE A 144 17.47 -8.90 8.09
C ILE A 144 18.72 -8.60 8.90
N ASN A 145 18.55 -7.86 10.00
CA ASN A 145 19.62 -7.62 10.97
C ASN A 145 19.64 -8.79 11.96
N THR A 146 20.67 -9.64 11.86
CA THR A 146 20.79 -10.83 12.70
C THR A 146 21.88 -10.65 13.75
N THR A 147 21.60 -11.05 14.98
CA THR A 147 22.60 -11.24 16.03
C THR A 147 22.75 -12.75 16.26
N LEU A 148 23.99 -13.25 16.30
CA LEU A 148 24.29 -14.65 16.58
C LEU A 148 24.96 -14.74 17.95
N ASP A 149 24.24 -15.29 18.92
CA ASP A 149 24.79 -15.57 20.24
C ASP A 149 25.54 -16.92 20.20
N VAL A 150 26.78 -16.94 20.69
CA VAL A 150 27.63 -18.13 20.78
C VAL A 150 27.82 -18.47 22.25
N TYR A 151 27.48 -19.70 22.63
CA TYR A 151 27.63 -20.24 23.99
C TYR A 151 28.85 -21.15 24.10
#